data_AF-A0A919W8W8-F1
#
_entry.id   AF-A0A919W8W8-F1
#
_cell.length_a   1.000
_cell.length_b   1.000
_cell.length_c   1.000
_cell.angle_alpha   90.00
_cell.angle_beta   90.00
_cell.angle_gamma   90.00
#
_symmetry.space_group_name_H-M   'P 1'
#
loop_
_entity.id
_entity.type
_entity.pdbx_description
1 polymer ?
#
loop_
_entity_poly.entity_id
_entity_poly.type
_entity_poly.pdbx_seq_one_letter_code
_entity_poly.pdbx_strand_id
1 'polypeptide(L)'
;MIVGADAEIFVFDYERYRGEVVPALTALLRTGSPATWLADLFTRAAHAAVAVENSRPADHAGDDGYDLVWPRLAGRFRSEPVDLVRHCTWLGSDLRYAGPTRVDRSVGKRVRCGSLACPERPRCPFHRDNDPHGAEPLNVLHEALIATRCLGPSVFVGRTITPDYYVPLLERWEVPAADPVRGLLDALATRGAALGHQYGVTEGIHGWLTVAETAELAATLTRLPLPRYPPTFAAMTTQKASPEADDDWPATSLSFIRTVATIAAAGGRSILWANDVSPESWREELGLPND
;
A
#
# COMPACT_ATOMS: atom_id res chain seq x y z
N MET A 1 4.85 20.26 15.78
CA MET A 1 5.81 19.56 14.91
C MET A 1 5.03 18.47 14.23
N ILE A 2 4.84 18.53 12.90
CA ILE A 2 4.13 17.48 12.18
C ILE A 2 5.13 16.32 12.06
N VAL A 3 4.82 15.19 12.71
CA VAL A 3 5.56 13.94 12.51
C VAL A 3 5.21 13.49 11.09
N GLY A 4 6.21 13.42 10.22
CA GLY A 4 6.02 13.00 8.83
C GLY A 4 6.10 11.49 8.70
N ALA A 5 5.31 10.91 7.80
CA ALA A 5 5.31 9.47 7.53
C ALA A 5 6.58 9.02 6.81
N ASP A 6 7.19 7.91 7.20
CA ASP A 6 8.39 7.37 6.55
C ASP A 6 7.97 6.60 5.30
N ALA A 7 8.39 7.07 4.13
CA ALA A 7 8.08 6.47 2.83
C ALA A 7 9.13 5.42 2.45
N GLU A 8 8.65 4.28 1.98
CA GLU A 8 9.46 3.11 1.62
C GLU A 8 9.03 2.50 0.28
N ILE A 9 10.00 1.90 -0.42
CA ILE A 9 9.75 1.06 -1.59
C ILE A 9 10.14 -0.38 -1.27
N PHE A 10 9.20 -1.30 -1.48
CA PHE A 10 9.31 -2.72 -1.15
C PHE A 10 9.45 -3.56 -2.41
N VAL A 11 10.19 -4.67 -2.32
CA VAL A 11 9.97 -5.83 -3.21
C VAL A 11 8.61 -6.44 -2.87
N PHE A 12 7.79 -6.74 -3.89
CA PHE A 12 6.39 -7.12 -3.71
C PHE A 12 6.03 -8.42 -4.43
N ASP A 13 5.39 -9.35 -3.70
CA ASP A 13 4.78 -10.56 -4.22
C ASP A 13 3.42 -10.31 -4.85
N TYR A 14 3.42 -9.72 -6.06
CA TYR A 14 2.18 -9.41 -6.75
C TYR A 14 1.35 -10.65 -7.12
N GLU A 15 2.01 -11.77 -7.43
CA GLU A 15 1.31 -13.02 -7.74
C GLU A 15 0.59 -13.58 -6.51
N ARG A 16 1.26 -13.58 -5.34
CA ARG A 16 0.61 -13.95 -4.08
C ARG A 16 -0.50 -12.97 -3.69
N TYR A 17 -0.29 -11.67 -3.89
CA TYR A 17 -1.32 -10.67 -3.64
C TYR A 17 -2.60 -10.95 -4.45
N ARG A 18 -2.44 -11.22 -5.74
CA ARG A 18 -3.56 -11.57 -6.62
C ARG A 18 -4.14 -12.96 -6.38
N GLY A 19 -3.32 -13.93 -6.00
CA GLY A 19 -3.71 -15.33 -5.83
C GLY A 19 -4.32 -15.63 -4.46
N GLU A 20 -3.94 -14.89 -3.43
CA GLU A 20 -4.35 -15.15 -2.04
C GLU A 20 -5.11 -13.97 -1.42
N VAL A 21 -4.52 -12.77 -1.40
CA VAL A 21 -5.06 -11.62 -0.65
C VAL A 21 -6.33 -11.07 -1.30
N VAL A 22 -6.29 -10.78 -2.61
CA VAL A 22 -7.44 -10.23 -3.34
C VAL A 22 -8.64 -11.19 -3.30
N PRO A 23 -8.51 -12.50 -3.56
CA PRO A 23 -9.62 -13.45 -3.43
C PRO A 23 -10.18 -13.52 -2.01
N ALA A 24 -9.34 -13.48 -0.97
CA ALA A 24 -9.82 -13.53 0.40
C ALA A 24 -10.60 -12.27 0.80
N LEU A 25 -10.10 -11.08 0.44
CA LEU A 25 -10.79 -9.82 0.70
C LEU A 25 -12.12 -9.72 -0.07
N THR A 26 -12.12 -10.08 -1.35
CA THR A 26 -13.35 -10.06 -2.17
C THR A 26 -14.36 -11.12 -1.70
N ALA A 27 -13.92 -12.29 -1.24
CA ALA A 27 -14.79 -13.29 -0.64
C ALA A 27 -15.39 -12.81 0.69
N LEU A 28 -14.59 -12.14 1.53
CA LEU A 28 -15.05 -11.53 2.78
C LEU A 28 -16.13 -10.47 2.52
N LEU A 29 -15.89 -9.57 1.57
CA LEU A 29 -16.86 -8.54 1.16
C LEU A 29 -18.19 -9.13 0.66
N ARG A 30 -18.12 -10.21 -0.12
CA ARG A 30 -19.29 -10.82 -0.76
C ARG A 30 -20.09 -11.72 0.17
N THR A 31 -19.46 -12.33 1.18
CA THR A 31 -20.10 -13.39 1.98
C THR A 31 -20.09 -13.11 3.48
N GLY A 32 -19.26 -12.19 3.96
CA GLY A 32 -18.99 -12.01 5.39
C GLY A 32 -18.32 -13.21 6.05
N SER A 33 -17.85 -14.18 5.26
CA SER A 33 -17.14 -15.37 5.71
C SER A 33 -15.69 -15.27 5.27
N PRO A 34 -14.73 -15.09 6.20
CA PRO A 34 -13.31 -15.07 5.85
C PRO A 34 -12.87 -16.44 5.33
N ALA A 35 -11.87 -16.45 4.43
CA ALA A 35 -11.16 -17.68 4.09
C ALA A 35 -10.52 -18.30 5.35
N THR A 36 -10.28 -19.61 5.37
CA THR A 36 -9.78 -20.31 6.57
C THR A 36 -8.54 -19.64 7.18
N TRP A 37 -7.53 -19.34 6.36
CA TRP A 37 -6.31 -18.70 6.83
C TRP A 37 -6.54 -17.26 7.34
N LEU A 38 -7.55 -16.55 6.81
CA LEU A 38 -7.93 -15.21 7.26
C LEU A 38 -8.69 -15.29 8.59
N ALA A 39 -9.51 -16.34 8.79
CA ALA A 39 -10.14 -16.62 10.08
C ALA A 39 -9.09 -16.95 11.16
N ASP A 40 -8.04 -17.69 10.80
CA ASP A 40 -6.91 -17.96 11.69
C ASP A 40 -6.20 -16.66 12.07
N LEU A 41 -6.04 -15.73 11.12
CA LEU A 41 -5.47 -14.40 11.39
C LEU A 41 -6.34 -13.61 12.38
N PHE A 42 -7.66 -13.61 12.21
CA PHE A 42 -8.58 -12.93 13.14
C PHE A 42 -8.48 -13.53 14.55
N THR A 43 -8.35 -14.85 14.64
CA THR A 43 -8.18 -15.56 15.92
C THR A 43 -6.86 -15.17 16.59
N ARG A 44 -5.77 -15.05 15.81
CA ARG A 44 -4.47 -14.61 16.33
C ARG A 44 -4.49 -13.18 16.83
N ALA A 45 -5.11 -12.26 16.09
CA ALA A 45 -5.30 -10.89 16.53
C ALA A 45 -6.03 -10.84 17.90
N ALA A 46 -7.07 -11.67 18.07
CA ALA A 46 -7.77 -11.81 19.35
C ALA A 46 -6.88 -12.34 20.49
N HIS A 47 -6.00 -13.28 20.20
CA HIS A 47 -5.09 -13.80 21.21
C HIS A 47 -3.99 -12.78 21.57
N ALA A 48 -3.48 -12.04 20.59
CA ALA A 48 -2.47 -11.00 20.80
C ALA A 48 -3.03 -9.82 21.62
N ALA A 49 -4.25 -9.38 21.33
CA ALA A 49 -4.92 -8.31 22.08
C ALA A 49 -5.03 -8.63 23.59
N VAL A 50 -5.39 -9.87 23.95
CA VAL A 50 -5.47 -10.31 25.36
C VAL A 50 -4.10 -10.29 26.04
N ALA A 51 -3.02 -10.58 25.32
CA ALA A 51 -1.67 -10.50 25.88
C ALA A 51 -1.25 -9.05 26.17
N VAL A 52 -1.63 -8.11 25.29
CA VAL A 52 -1.29 -6.68 25.39
C VAL A 52 -2.15 -5.96 26.43
N GLU A 53 -3.44 -6.29 26.55
CA GLU A 53 -4.37 -5.63 27.50
C GLU A 53 -3.88 -5.72 28.95
N ASN A 54 -3.20 -6.81 29.31
CA ASN A 54 -2.56 -6.96 30.63
C ASN A 54 -1.39 -6.00 30.89
N SER A 55 -0.93 -5.28 29.86
CA SER A 55 0.22 -4.36 29.89
C SER A 55 -0.12 -2.91 29.51
N ARG A 56 -1.35 -2.63 29.04
CA ARG A 56 -1.72 -1.32 28.49
C ARG A 56 -2.25 -0.39 29.60
N PRO A 57 -1.79 0.87 29.68
CA PRO A 57 -2.34 1.82 30.65
C PRO A 57 -3.83 2.12 30.36
N ALA A 58 -4.60 2.36 31.43
CA ALA A 58 -6.06 2.45 31.41
C ALA A 58 -6.63 3.68 30.65
N ASP A 59 -5.79 4.56 30.13
CA ASP A 59 -6.15 5.80 29.45
C ASP A 59 -6.33 5.65 27.92
N HIS A 60 -6.21 4.43 27.38
CA HIS A 60 -6.44 4.13 25.95
C HIS A 60 -7.79 3.48 25.64
N ALA A 61 -8.80 3.68 26.49
CA ALA A 61 -10.12 3.02 26.44
C ALA A 61 -11.04 3.40 25.25
N GLY A 62 -10.49 3.86 24.12
CA GLY A 62 -11.26 4.36 22.96
C GLY A 62 -11.04 3.65 21.63
N ASP A 63 -9.91 2.95 21.45
CA ASP A 63 -9.64 2.22 20.20
C ASP A 63 -10.00 0.75 20.39
N ASP A 64 -11.10 0.31 19.77
CA ASP A 64 -11.41 -1.10 19.63
C ASP A 64 -10.23 -1.79 18.92
N GLY A 65 -9.64 -2.80 19.54
CA GLY A 65 -8.57 -3.58 18.93
C GLY A 65 -9.01 -4.31 17.66
N TYR A 66 -8.05 -4.73 16.84
CA TYR A 66 -8.33 -5.43 15.57
C TYR A 66 -9.06 -6.76 15.76
N ASP A 67 -8.92 -7.35 16.95
CA ASP A 67 -9.66 -8.52 17.42
C ASP A 67 -11.17 -8.31 17.49
N LEU A 68 -11.63 -7.08 17.70
CA LEU A 68 -13.05 -6.72 17.67
C LEU A 68 -13.45 -6.14 16.32
N VAL A 69 -12.59 -5.31 15.74
CA VAL A 69 -12.88 -4.57 14.51
C VAL A 69 -13.09 -5.50 13.32
N TRP A 70 -12.22 -6.50 13.11
CA TRP A 70 -12.32 -7.37 11.93
C TRP A 70 -13.48 -8.37 11.99
N PRO A 71 -13.80 -9.01 13.14
CA PRO A 71 -15.02 -9.81 13.25
C PRO A 71 -16.31 -8.99 13.06
N ARG A 72 -16.36 -7.75 13.57
CA ARG A 72 -17.50 -6.84 13.32
C ARG A 72 -17.63 -6.50 11.83
N LEU A 73 -16.50 -6.25 11.16
CA LEU A 73 -16.45 -6.03 9.72
C LEU A 73 -17.00 -7.25 8.94
N ALA A 74 -16.58 -8.46 9.31
CA ALA A 74 -17.10 -9.70 8.72
C ALA A 74 -18.61 -9.87 8.96
N GLY A 75 -19.07 -9.59 10.18
CA GLY A 75 -20.49 -9.60 10.53
C GLY A 75 -21.32 -8.65 9.68
N ARG A 76 -20.82 -7.43 9.46
CA ARG A 76 -21.46 -6.45 8.57
C ARG A 76 -21.58 -6.96 7.14
N PHE A 77 -20.52 -7.49 6.55
CA PHE A 77 -20.58 -8.01 5.18
C PHE A 77 -21.43 -9.29 5.05
N ARG A 78 -21.70 -9.97 6.16
CA ARG A 78 -22.67 -11.08 6.17
C ARG A 78 -24.10 -10.58 6.04
N SER A 79 -24.45 -9.49 6.71
CA SER A 79 -25.78 -8.87 6.61
C SER A 79 -25.94 -8.01 5.35
N GLU A 80 -24.87 -7.38 4.91
CA GLU A 80 -24.83 -6.41 3.81
C GLU A 80 -23.70 -6.74 2.83
N PRO A 81 -23.81 -7.85 2.07
CA PRO A 81 -22.74 -8.29 1.18
C PRO A 81 -22.52 -7.33 0.02
N VAL A 82 -21.27 -7.12 -0.37
CA VAL A 82 -20.86 -6.24 -1.46
C VAL A 82 -20.05 -7.03 -2.50
N ASP A 83 -20.47 -7.00 -3.76
CA ASP A 83 -19.73 -7.61 -4.87
C ASP A 83 -19.00 -6.54 -5.71
N LEU A 84 -17.83 -6.12 -5.22
CA LEU A 84 -16.99 -5.14 -5.92
C LEU A 84 -16.53 -5.62 -7.28
N VAL A 85 -16.20 -6.92 -7.41
CA VAL A 85 -15.70 -7.49 -8.66
C VAL A 85 -16.76 -7.39 -9.77
N ARG A 86 -18.03 -7.63 -9.41
CA ARG A 86 -19.13 -7.58 -10.37
C ARG A 86 -19.59 -6.15 -10.69
N HIS A 87 -19.61 -5.26 -9.70
CA HIS A 87 -20.32 -3.99 -9.83
C HIS A 87 -19.42 -2.75 -9.84
N CYS A 88 -18.16 -2.85 -9.40
CA CYS A 88 -17.25 -1.72 -9.37
C CYS A 88 -16.50 -1.58 -10.70
N THR A 89 -16.75 -0.49 -11.42
CA THR A 89 -16.13 -0.24 -12.74
C THR A 89 -14.83 0.56 -12.67
N TRP A 90 -14.45 1.04 -11.49
CA TRP A 90 -13.28 1.90 -11.30
C TRP A 90 -12.20 1.25 -10.43
N LEU A 91 -12.42 0.01 -9.99
CA LEU A 91 -11.40 -0.84 -9.41
C LEU A 91 -11.01 -1.92 -10.40
N GLY A 92 -9.72 -2.19 -10.51
CA GLY A 92 -9.21 -3.33 -11.26
C GLY A 92 -9.54 -4.65 -10.57
N SER A 93 -9.29 -5.76 -11.27
CA SER A 93 -9.46 -7.12 -10.74
C SER A 93 -8.53 -7.42 -9.55
N ASP A 94 -7.47 -6.64 -9.38
CA ASP A 94 -6.51 -6.66 -8.28
C ASP A 94 -6.82 -5.56 -7.25
N LEU A 95 -8.04 -5.02 -7.23
CA LEU A 95 -8.49 -3.93 -6.35
C LEU A 95 -7.73 -2.59 -6.52
N ARG A 96 -6.87 -2.47 -7.54
CA ARG A 96 -6.21 -1.20 -7.83
C ARG A 96 -7.21 -0.13 -8.27
N TYR A 97 -6.95 1.12 -7.93
CA TYR A 97 -7.65 2.23 -8.54
C TYR A 97 -7.39 2.26 -10.06
N ALA A 98 -8.47 2.21 -10.84
CA ALA A 98 -8.48 2.29 -12.30
C ALA A 98 -9.52 3.33 -12.80
N GLY A 99 -9.96 4.22 -11.91
CA GLY A 99 -10.96 5.22 -12.24
C GLY A 99 -10.38 6.35 -13.11
N PRO A 100 -11.25 7.09 -13.82
CA PRO A 100 -10.84 8.17 -14.71
C PRO A 100 -10.46 9.46 -13.97
N THR A 101 -10.77 9.55 -12.67
CA THR A 101 -10.54 10.76 -11.89
C THR A 101 -9.11 10.79 -11.40
N ARG A 102 -8.36 11.82 -11.78
CA ARG A 102 -7.04 12.05 -11.19
C ARG A 102 -7.18 12.18 -9.68
N VAL A 103 -6.40 11.41 -8.94
CA VAL A 103 -6.38 11.48 -7.47
C VAL A 103 -5.67 12.77 -7.09
N ASP A 104 -6.38 13.64 -6.38
CA ASP A 104 -5.80 14.87 -5.84
C ASP A 104 -5.14 14.56 -4.50
N ARG A 105 -3.81 14.52 -4.53
CA ARG A 105 -2.94 14.01 -3.47
C ARG A 105 -2.66 15.03 -2.37
N SER A 106 -2.88 16.33 -2.61
CA SER A 106 -2.56 17.39 -1.63
C SER A 106 -3.54 17.53 -0.47
N VAL A 107 -4.70 16.86 -0.58
CA VAL A 107 -5.82 17.01 0.36
C VAL A 107 -6.27 15.67 0.95
N GLY A 108 -5.51 14.60 0.68
CA GLY A 108 -5.75 13.27 1.22
C GLY A 108 -7.03 12.64 0.74
N LYS A 109 -6.91 11.78 -0.27
CA LYS A 109 -8.10 11.30 -0.93
C LYS A 109 -8.07 9.80 -1.06
N ARG A 110 -8.65 9.16 -0.04
CA ARG A 110 -9.39 7.92 -0.26
C ARG A 110 -10.38 8.20 -1.40
N VAL A 111 -10.14 7.63 -2.57
CA VAL A 111 -11.05 7.78 -3.70
C VAL A 111 -12.32 7.00 -3.39
N ARG A 112 -13.46 7.66 -3.61
CA ARG A 112 -14.78 7.07 -3.39
C ARG A 112 -15.56 6.99 -4.69
N CYS A 113 -16.39 5.97 -4.77
CA CYS A 113 -17.38 5.83 -5.83
C CYS A 113 -18.40 6.99 -5.72
N GLY A 114 -18.52 7.77 -6.79
CA GLY A 114 -19.56 8.78 -6.95
C GLY A 114 -20.71 8.34 -7.85
N SER A 115 -20.73 7.08 -8.29
CA SER A 115 -21.73 6.58 -9.24
C SER A 115 -23.10 6.43 -8.56
N LEU A 116 -24.03 7.29 -8.96
CA LEU A 116 -25.43 7.23 -8.50
C LEU A 116 -26.16 5.98 -9.01
N ALA A 117 -25.65 5.35 -10.07
CA ALA A 117 -26.20 4.14 -10.68
C ALA A 117 -25.59 2.84 -10.13
N CYS A 118 -24.67 2.93 -9.15
CA CYS A 118 -24.07 1.76 -8.53
C CYS A 118 -25.12 0.97 -7.74
N PRO A 119 -25.42 -0.30 -8.08
CA PRO A 119 -26.40 -1.09 -7.34
C PRO A 119 -25.95 -1.39 -5.91
N GLU A 120 -24.64 -1.35 -5.65
CA GLU A 120 -24.03 -1.56 -4.34
C GLU A 120 -24.01 -0.27 -3.48
N ARG A 121 -24.46 0.87 -4.00
CA ARG A 121 -24.43 2.19 -3.33
C ARG A 121 -24.87 2.18 -1.85
N PRO A 122 -26.01 1.58 -1.44
CA PRO A 122 -26.47 1.69 -0.06
C PRO A 122 -25.61 0.93 0.96
N ARG A 123 -24.72 0.04 0.52
CA ARG A 123 -23.93 -0.86 1.39
C ARG A 123 -22.42 -0.82 1.13
N CYS A 124 -21.99 -0.31 -0.01
CA CYS A 124 -20.58 -0.29 -0.40
C CYS A 124 -19.76 0.67 0.48
N PRO A 125 -18.75 0.20 1.22
CA PRO A 125 -17.94 1.07 2.09
C PRO A 125 -17.14 2.14 1.31
N PHE A 126 -16.98 1.96 0.00
CA PHE A 126 -16.29 2.91 -0.88
C PHE A 126 -17.22 3.95 -1.51
N HIS A 127 -18.54 3.90 -1.27
CA HIS A 127 -19.44 4.90 -1.82
C HIS A 127 -19.35 6.21 -1.04
N ARG A 128 -19.32 7.35 -1.75
CA ARG A 128 -19.13 8.67 -1.12
C ARG A 128 -20.21 9.07 -0.10
N ASP A 129 -21.42 8.54 -0.29
CA ASP A 129 -22.59 8.84 0.56
C ASP A 129 -22.63 8.00 1.83
N ASN A 130 -21.77 6.98 1.95
CA ASN A 130 -21.69 6.13 3.11
C ASN A 130 -20.66 6.66 4.11
N ASP A 131 -20.67 6.10 5.32
CA ASP A 131 -19.78 6.48 6.42
C ASP A 131 -18.33 6.64 5.94
N PRO A 132 -17.72 7.83 6.09
CA PRO A 132 -16.36 8.08 5.65
C PRO A 132 -15.31 7.17 6.30
N HIS A 133 -15.59 6.64 7.49
CA HIS A 133 -14.71 5.75 8.23
C HIS A 133 -15.00 4.27 7.94
N GLY A 134 -16.09 3.96 7.24
CA GLY A 134 -16.52 2.58 6.97
C GLY A 134 -15.53 1.75 6.13
N ALA A 135 -14.63 2.39 5.38
CA ALA A 135 -13.58 1.71 4.62
C ALA A 135 -12.31 1.47 5.43
N GLU A 136 -12.13 2.15 6.56
CA GLU A 136 -10.86 2.14 7.29
C GLU A 136 -10.51 0.79 7.92
N PRO A 137 -11.43 0.08 8.61
CA PRO A 137 -11.16 -1.29 9.04
C PRO A 137 -10.70 -2.21 7.91
N LEU A 138 -11.22 -1.99 6.70
CA LEU A 138 -10.88 -2.77 5.52
C LEU A 138 -9.51 -2.37 4.94
N ASN A 139 -9.16 -1.08 4.99
CA ASN A 139 -7.84 -0.59 4.59
C ASN A 139 -6.76 -1.15 5.53
N VAL A 140 -7.00 -1.10 6.84
CA VAL A 140 -6.08 -1.62 7.84
C VAL A 140 -5.92 -3.14 7.69
N LEU A 141 -7.02 -3.87 7.45
CA LEU A 141 -6.95 -5.29 7.13
C LEU A 141 -6.13 -5.53 5.85
N HIS A 142 -6.39 -4.77 4.78
CA HIS A 142 -5.67 -4.91 3.50
C HIS A 142 -4.16 -4.69 3.67
N GLU A 143 -3.77 -3.69 4.46
CA GLU A 143 -2.37 -3.43 4.78
C GLU A 143 -1.74 -4.57 5.57
N ALA A 144 -2.37 -5.01 6.66
CA ALA A 144 -1.89 -6.11 7.47
C ALA A 144 -1.66 -7.37 6.62
N LEU A 145 -2.58 -7.66 5.70
CA LEU A 145 -2.46 -8.77 4.77
C LEU A 145 -1.30 -8.62 3.79
N ILE A 146 -1.08 -7.43 3.22
CA ILE A 146 0.06 -7.20 2.32
C ILE A 146 1.36 -7.28 3.11
N ALA A 147 1.46 -6.59 4.25
CA ALA A 147 2.66 -6.48 5.06
C ALA A 147 3.18 -7.85 5.52
N THR A 148 2.27 -8.72 5.97
CA THR A 148 2.64 -10.04 6.51
C THR A 148 2.79 -11.14 5.46
N ARG A 149 2.25 -10.95 4.24
CA ARG A 149 2.19 -12.01 3.22
C ARG A 149 3.00 -11.72 1.97
N CYS A 150 3.08 -10.45 1.58
CA CYS A 150 3.48 -10.06 0.23
C CYS A 150 4.71 -9.16 0.19
N LEU A 151 5.08 -8.50 1.28
CA LEU A 151 6.25 -7.62 1.30
C LEU A 151 7.53 -8.41 1.54
N GLY A 152 8.54 -8.10 0.73
CA GLY A 152 9.92 -8.49 0.94
C GLY A 152 10.76 -7.32 1.45
N PRO A 153 12.09 -7.35 1.25
CA PRO A 153 12.98 -6.28 1.67
C PRO A 153 12.59 -4.91 1.10
N SER A 154 12.84 -3.86 1.88
CA SER A 154 12.48 -2.47 1.57
C SER A 154 13.69 -1.52 1.68
N VAL A 155 13.48 -0.28 1.23
CA VAL A 155 14.38 0.83 1.50
C VAL A 155 13.59 2.11 1.70
N PHE A 156 14.00 2.88 2.72
CA PHE A 156 13.49 4.22 2.96
C PHE A 156 13.90 5.19 1.85
N VAL A 157 12.91 5.92 1.33
CA VAL A 157 13.05 6.88 0.21
C VAL A 157 12.72 8.32 0.60
N GLY A 158 12.24 8.57 1.83
CA GLY A 158 12.12 9.91 2.41
C GLY A 158 10.93 10.08 3.33
N ARG A 159 10.81 11.25 3.97
CA ARG A 159 9.68 11.57 4.85
C ARG A 159 8.58 12.29 4.11
N THR A 160 7.36 11.78 4.21
CA THR A 160 6.14 12.35 3.64
C THR A 160 6.24 12.51 2.12
N ILE A 161 7.01 11.63 1.50
CA ILE A 161 7.23 11.63 0.06
C ILE A 161 6.16 10.75 -0.58
N THR A 162 5.68 11.18 -1.73
CA THR A 162 4.93 10.35 -2.69
C THR A 162 5.72 10.28 -3.99
N PRO A 163 5.49 9.30 -4.87
CA PRO A 163 6.23 9.19 -6.15
C PRO A 163 6.19 10.47 -7.02
N ASP A 164 5.15 11.30 -6.90
CA ASP A 164 5.05 12.58 -7.60
C ASP A 164 6.14 13.59 -7.22
N TYR A 165 6.77 13.43 -6.05
CA TYR A 165 7.86 14.27 -5.59
C TYR A 165 9.02 14.34 -6.60
N TYR A 166 9.18 13.30 -7.43
CA TYR A 166 10.24 13.22 -8.43
C TYR A 166 9.90 13.91 -9.76
N VAL A 167 8.66 14.40 -9.96
CA VAL A 167 8.25 15.06 -11.21
C VAL A 167 9.12 16.27 -11.56
N PRO A 168 9.45 17.21 -10.65
CA PRO A 168 10.33 18.34 -10.96
C PRO A 168 11.75 17.91 -11.36
N LEU A 169 12.23 16.78 -10.84
CA LEU A 169 13.54 16.24 -11.22
C LEU A 169 13.52 15.70 -12.65
N LEU A 170 12.44 15.00 -13.03
CA LEU A 170 12.23 14.54 -14.40
C LEU A 170 12.11 15.71 -15.39
N GLU A 171 11.45 16.80 -15.00
CA GLU A 171 11.38 18.03 -15.79
C GLU A 171 12.75 18.70 -15.97
N ARG A 172 13.56 18.76 -14.91
CA ARG A 172 14.93 19.28 -14.95
C ARG A 172 15.83 18.50 -15.92
N TRP A 173 15.61 17.20 -16.06
CA TRP A 173 16.31 16.34 -17.02
C TRP A 173 15.62 16.27 -18.39
N GLU A 174 14.64 17.14 -18.65
CA GLU A 174 13.92 17.22 -19.92
C GLU A 174 13.27 15.90 -20.34
N VAL A 175 12.90 15.05 -19.37
CA VAL A 175 12.21 13.79 -19.64
C VAL A 175 10.82 14.11 -20.21
N PRO A 176 10.47 13.63 -21.41
CA PRO A 176 9.21 13.97 -22.07
C PRO A 176 7.99 13.67 -21.20
N ALA A 177 6.92 14.48 -21.34
CA ALA A 177 5.66 14.24 -20.64
C ALA A 177 5.02 12.89 -20.98
N ALA A 178 5.31 12.38 -22.18
CA ALA A 178 4.85 11.08 -22.68
C ALA A 178 5.78 9.91 -22.28
N ASP A 179 6.88 10.16 -21.56
CA ASP A 179 7.78 9.09 -21.14
C ASP A 179 7.07 8.15 -20.13
N PRO A 180 7.15 6.81 -20.30
CA PRO A 180 6.47 5.86 -19.43
C PRO A 180 6.78 6.01 -17.94
N VAL A 181 7.96 6.53 -17.56
CA VAL A 181 8.34 6.70 -16.14
C VAL A 181 7.30 7.51 -15.37
N ARG A 182 6.68 8.51 -16.00
CA ARG A 182 5.70 9.37 -15.35
C ARG A 182 4.43 8.60 -15.01
N GLY A 183 3.95 7.76 -15.93
CA GLY A 183 2.80 6.90 -15.70
C GLY A 183 3.07 5.80 -14.66
N LEU A 184 4.29 5.26 -14.62
CA LEU A 184 4.69 4.24 -13.65
C LEU A 184 4.83 4.81 -12.23
N LEU A 185 5.40 6.00 -12.07
CA LEU A 185 5.42 6.70 -10.78
C LEU A 185 4.00 7.09 -10.34
N ASP A 186 3.16 7.56 -11.26
CA ASP A 186 1.75 7.87 -10.97
C ASP A 186 0.99 6.64 -10.46
N ALA A 187 1.23 5.47 -11.06
CA ALA A 187 0.66 4.19 -10.65
C ALA A 187 1.11 3.76 -9.24
N LEU A 188 2.38 3.91 -8.91
CA LEU A 188 2.89 3.70 -7.54
C LEU A 188 2.25 4.64 -6.53
N ALA A 189 1.81 5.83 -6.96
CA ALA A 189 1.21 6.83 -6.10
C ALA A 189 -0.32 6.71 -5.98
N THR A 190 -1.00 5.90 -6.81
CA THR A 190 -2.48 5.94 -6.90
C THR A 190 -3.20 4.61 -6.87
N ARG A 191 -2.54 3.49 -7.13
CA ARG A 191 -3.27 2.21 -7.22
C ARG A 191 -3.92 1.80 -5.90
N GLY A 192 -3.36 2.22 -4.77
CA GLY A 192 -3.94 2.09 -3.43
C GLY A 192 -4.98 3.15 -3.08
N ALA A 193 -5.34 4.09 -3.96
CA ALA A 193 -6.21 5.22 -3.64
C ALA A 193 -7.57 4.85 -3.02
N ALA A 194 -8.10 3.65 -3.31
CA ALA A 194 -9.37 3.19 -2.75
C ALA A 194 -9.23 2.52 -1.37
N LEU A 195 -8.17 1.73 -1.20
CA LEU A 195 -8.06 0.68 -0.19
C LEU A 195 -6.79 0.76 0.66
N GLY A 196 -5.80 1.52 0.22
CA GLY A 196 -4.47 1.54 0.82
C GLY A 196 -4.14 2.79 1.63
N HIS A 197 -4.80 3.93 1.43
CA HIS A 197 -4.53 5.13 2.24
C HIS A 197 -5.18 5.05 3.62
N GLN A 198 -4.36 5.16 4.66
CA GLN A 198 -4.75 5.20 6.06
C GLN A 198 -4.90 6.64 6.60
N TYR A 199 -4.82 6.82 7.91
CA TYR A 199 -4.95 8.10 8.61
C TYR A 199 -3.93 9.15 8.09
N GLY A 200 -4.20 10.42 8.35
CA GLY A 200 -3.21 11.48 8.12
C GLY A 200 -2.83 11.71 6.66
N VAL A 201 -3.57 11.17 5.69
CA VAL A 201 -3.44 11.37 4.23
C VAL A 201 -2.16 10.84 3.57
N THR A 202 -1.15 10.55 4.37
CA THR A 202 0.18 10.13 3.93
C THR A 202 0.48 8.68 4.23
N GLU A 203 -0.25 8.02 5.12
CA GLU A 203 0.06 6.66 5.60
C GLU A 203 -0.57 5.56 4.74
N GLY A 204 0.01 4.37 4.81
CA GLY A 204 -0.47 3.14 4.22
C GLY A 204 0.11 2.84 2.83
N ILE A 205 -0.61 2.04 2.06
CA ILE A 205 -0.19 1.54 0.74
C ILE A 205 -0.68 2.49 -0.35
N HIS A 206 0.25 3.14 -1.05
CA HIS A 206 -0.08 4.12 -2.08
C HIS A 206 -0.34 3.46 -3.43
N GLY A 207 0.41 2.40 -3.75
CA GLY A 207 0.29 1.72 -5.02
C GLY A 207 1.42 0.74 -5.28
N TRP A 208 1.25 -0.05 -6.32
CA TRP A 208 2.16 -1.11 -6.71
C TRP A 208 2.25 -1.22 -8.24
N LEU A 209 3.35 -1.77 -8.73
CA LEU A 209 3.48 -2.14 -10.13
C LEU A 209 3.21 -3.64 -10.32
N THR A 210 2.90 -4.03 -11.55
CA THR A 210 2.99 -5.43 -11.97
C THR A 210 4.44 -5.81 -12.25
N VAL A 211 4.71 -7.09 -12.50
CA VAL A 211 6.07 -7.56 -12.84
C VAL A 211 6.59 -6.88 -14.12
N ALA A 212 5.77 -6.79 -15.17
CA ALA A 212 6.14 -6.16 -16.43
C ALA A 212 6.43 -4.66 -16.26
N GLU A 213 5.56 -3.95 -15.54
CA GLU A 213 5.73 -2.52 -15.25
C GLU A 213 6.95 -2.25 -14.36
N THR A 214 7.28 -3.16 -13.45
CA THR A 214 8.48 -3.07 -12.60
C THR A 214 9.74 -3.17 -13.45
N ALA A 215 9.78 -4.10 -14.41
CA ALA A 215 10.88 -4.21 -15.37
C ALA A 215 10.99 -2.97 -16.27
N GLU A 216 9.85 -2.42 -16.72
CA GLU A 216 9.81 -1.20 -17.51
C GLU A 216 10.31 0.02 -16.72
N LEU A 217 9.93 0.15 -15.44
CA LEU A 217 10.42 1.21 -14.56
C LEU A 217 11.94 1.10 -14.37
N ALA A 218 12.44 -0.11 -14.09
CA ALA A 218 13.87 -0.36 -13.94
C ALA A 218 14.67 0.03 -15.20
N ALA A 219 14.19 -0.40 -16.38
CA ALA A 219 14.80 -0.09 -17.66
C ALA A 219 14.81 1.42 -17.95
N THR A 220 13.72 2.11 -17.61
CA THR A 220 13.56 3.54 -17.87
C THR A 220 14.42 4.39 -16.94
N LEU A 221 14.39 4.11 -15.64
CA LEU A 221 15.23 4.82 -14.67
C LEU A 221 16.73 4.56 -14.90
N THR A 222 17.13 3.42 -15.48
CA THR A 222 18.54 3.14 -15.82
C THR A 222 19.12 4.11 -16.86
N ARG A 223 18.27 4.71 -17.72
CA ARG A 223 18.68 5.68 -18.74
C ARG A 223 18.87 7.10 -18.19
N LEU A 224 18.35 7.37 -17.00
CA LEU A 224 18.44 8.69 -16.37
C LEU A 224 19.82 8.89 -15.70
N PRO A 225 20.27 10.15 -15.51
CA PRO A 225 21.54 10.47 -14.86
C PRO A 225 21.46 10.33 -13.33
N LEU A 226 21.01 9.17 -12.86
CA LEU A 226 20.90 8.83 -11.44
C LEU A 226 22.23 8.28 -10.90
N PRO A 227 22.58 8.51 -9.62
CA PRO A 227 23.72 7.89 -8.94
C PRO A 227 23.79 6.39 -9.23
N ARG A 228 24.98 5.81 -9.43
CA ARG A 228 25.14 4.39 -9.81
C ARG A 228 25.97 3.63 -8.77
N TYR A 229 25.48 2.45 -8.41
CA TYR A 229 26.10 1.51 -7.50
C TYR A 229 25.53 0.10 -7.81
N PRO A 230 26.16 -0.99 -7.32
CA PRO A 230 25.65 -2.34 -7.54
C PRO A 230 24.18 -2.49 -7.11
N PRO A 231 23.35 -3.27 -7.83
CA PRO A 231 21.93 -3.38 -7.51
C PRO A 231 21.71 -4.32 -6.32
N THR A 232 22.12 -3.90 -5.12
CA THR A 232 21.96 -4.65 -3.87
C THR A 232 21.51 -3.72 -2.73
N PHE A 233 20.82 -4.28 -1.74
CA PHE A 233 20.43 -3.52 -0.54
C PHE A 233 21.65 -3.02 0.24
N ALA A 234 22.72 -3.81 0.35
CA ALA A 234 23.96 -3.40 1.01
C ALA A 234 24.62 -2.18 0.33
N ALA A 235 24.61 -2.12 -1.00
CA ALA A 235 25.13 -0.97 -1.73
C ALA A 235 24.26 0.27 -1.52
N MET A 236 22.92 0.14 -1.45
CA MET A 236 22.03 1.25 -1.09
C MET A 236 22.29 1.78 0.32
N THR A 237 22.49 0.91 1.31
CA THR A 237 22.85 1.32 2.67
C THR A 237 24.16 2.10 2.69
N THR A 238 25.15 1.66 1.91
CA THR A 238 26.44 2.36 1.78
C THR A 238 26.25 3.74 1.13
N GLN A 239 25.48 3.80 0.03
CA GLN A 239 25.18 5.06 -0.67
C GLN A 239 24.42 6.03 0.23
N LYS A 240 23.44 5.56 1.00
CA LYS A 240 22.64 6.38 1.93
C LYS A 240 23.48 7.02 3.03
N ALA A 241 24.59 6.40 3.41
CA ALA A 241 25.52 6.93 4.40
C ALA A 241 26.56 7.90 3.81
N SER A 242 26.58 8.10 2.50
CA SER A 242 27.54 9.01 1.85
C SER A 242 27.12 10.48 2.02
N PRO A 243 28.07 11.42 2.22
CA PRO A 243 27.74 12.86 2.28
C PRO A 243 27.07 13.38 1.00
N GLU A 244 27.40 12.82 -0.16
CA GLU A 244 26.82 13.18 -1.46
C GLU A 244 25.31 12.86 -1.54
N ALA A 245 24.81 11.96 -0.69
CA ALA A 245 23.38 11.64 -0.63
C ALA A 245 22.52 12.85 -0.21
N ASP A 246 23.08 13.76 0.58
CA ASP A 246 22.37 14.92 1.12
C ASP A 246 22.28 16.07 0.10
N ASP A 247 23.26 16.19 -0.82
CA ASP A 247 23.35 17.30 -1.77
C ASP A 247 22.28 17.25 -2.87
N ASP A 248 21.85 16.05 -3.29
CA ASP A 248 20.74 15.84 -4.23
C ASP A 248 19.85 14.66 -3.81
N TRP A 249 19.23 14.81 -2.63
CA TRP A 249 18.33 13.81 -2.06
C TRP A 249 17.27 13.27 -3.06
N PRO A 250 16.59 14.10 -3.88
CA PRO A 250 15.64 13.58 -4.87
C PRO A 250 16.26 12.61 -5.87
N ALA A 251 17.45 12.91 -6.40
CA ALA A 251 18.14 12.01 -7.33
C ALA A 251 18.62 10.73 -6.63
N THR A 252 19.13 10.86 -5.41
CA THR A 252 19.55 9.72 -4.60
C THR A 252 18.38 8.79 -4.28
N SER A 253 17.25 9.30 -3.79
CA SER A 253 16.07 8.49 -3.52
C SER A 253 15.47 7.85 -4.78
N LEU A 254 15.42 8.57 -5.90
CA LEU A 254 14.99 7.98 -7.18
C LEU A 254 15.93 6.88 -7.66
N SER A 255 17.22 6.95 -7.32
CA SER A 255 18.18 5.88 -7.58
C SER A 255 17.94 4.63 -6.71
N PHE A 256 17.45 4.80 -5.47
CA PHE A 256 16.99 3.68 -4.64
C PHE A 256 15.80 2.97 -5.26
N ILE A 257 14.81 3.72 -5.76
CA ILE A 257 13.65 3.17 -6.48
C ILE A 257 14.11 2.36 -7.70
N ARG A 258 15.01 2.91 -8.52
CA ARG A 258 15.61 2.19 -9.66
C ARG A 258 16.25 0.88 -9.21
N THR A 259 17.02 0.92 -8.13
CA THR A 259 17.74 -0.26 -7.64
C THR A 259 16.78 -1.34 -7.12
N VAL A 260 15.77 -0.99 -6.33
CA VAL A 260 14.75 -1.96 -5.88
C VAL A 260 13.96 -2.52 -7.07
N ALA A 261 13.58 -1.68 -8.03
CA ALA A 261 12.92 -2.12 -9.26
C ALA A 261 13.81 -3.10 -10.06
N THR A 262 15.13 -2.86 -10.12
CA THR A 262 16.09 -3.73 -10.80
C THR A 262 16.21 -5.09 -10.11
N ILE A 263 16.33 -5.10 -8.78
CA ILE A 263 16.38 -6.33 -7.97
C ILE A 263 15.08 -7.14 -8.16
N ALA A 264 13.93 -6.47 -8.04
CA ALA A 264 12.63 -7.10 -8.20
C ALA A 264 12.45 -7.67 -9.61
N ALA A 265 12.76 -6.90 -10.65
CA ALA A 265 12.65 -7.33 -12.04
C ALA A 265 13.54 -8.54 -12.35
N ALA A 266 14.77 -8.58 -11.85
CA ALA A 266 15.67 -9.71 -12.01
C ALA A 266 15.13 -11.00 -11.36
N GLY A 267 14.34 -10.87 -10.28
CA GLY A 267 13.67 -11.99 -9.60
C GLY A 267 12.26 -12.30 -10.12
N GLY A 268 11.78 -11.64 -11.18
CA GLY A 268 10.40 -11.79 -11.64
C GLY A 268 9.35 -11.30 -10.63
N ARG A 269 9.71 -10.29 -9.83
CA ARG A 269 8.89 -9.72 -8.76
C ARG A 269 8.41 -8.32 -9.12
N SER A 270 7.48 -7.81 -8.34
CA SER A 270 6.96 -6.45 -8.46
C SER A 270 7.55 -5.53 -7.39
N ILE A 271 7.16 -4.25 -7.42
CA ILE A 271 7.44 -3.30 -6.33
C ILE A 271 6.17 -2.63 -5.83
N LEU A 272 6.20 -2.17 -4.59
CA LEU A 272 5.10 -1.49 -3.90
C LEU A 272 5.64 -0.27 -3.14
N TRP A 273 4.92 0.85 -3.20
CA TRP A 273 5.18 2.05 -2.41
C TRP A 273 4.24 2.11 -1.21
N ALA A 274 4.80 2.32 -0.03
CA ALA A 274 4.04 2.48 1.20
C ALA A 274 4.68 3.51 2.12
N ASN A 275 3.88 4.06 3.02
CA ASN A 275 4.32 5.01 4.03
C ASN A 275 3.87 4.52 5.41
N ASP A 276 4.77 4.45 6.37
CA ASP A 276 4.54 3.91 7.72
C ASP A 276 3.97 2.48 7.75
N VAL A 277 4.28 1.67 6.73
CA VAL A 277 3.93 0.25 6.71
C VAL A 277 5.11 -0.55 7.22
N SER A 278 4.96 -1.14 8.41
CA SER A 278 5.99 -1.95 9.06
C SER A 278 5.57 -3.42 9.10
N PRO A 279 6.15 -4.30 8.25
CA PRO A 279 5.92 -5.75 8.31
C PRO A 279 6.19 -6.34 9.69
N GLU A 280 7.23 -5.88 10.37
CA GLU A 280 7.63 -6.35 11.70
C GLU A 280 6.58 -5.98 12.76
N SER A 281 6.10 -4.74 12.75
CA SER A 281 5.06 -4.28 13.68
C SER A 281 3.75 -5.05 13.45
N TRP A 282 3.37 -5.29 12.19
CA TRP A 282 2.20 -6.11 11.88
C TRP A 282 2.36 -7.56 12.33
N ARG A 283 3.56 -8.15 12.19
CA ARG A 283 3.82 -9.51 12.69
C ARG A 283 3.73 -9.58 14.21
N GLU A 284 4.28 -8.60 14.91
CA GLU A 284 4.20 -8.51 16.38
C GLU A 284 2.75 -8.37 16.85
N GLU A 285 2.00 -7.41 16.29
CA GLU A 285 0.59 -7.16 16.60
C GLU A 285 -0.29 -8.41 16.37
N LEU A 286 0.08 -9.25 15.39
CA LEU A 286 -0.68 -10.44 15.02
C LEU A 286 -0.09 -11.75 15.59
N GLY A 287 0.93 -11.68 16.44
CA GLY A 287 1.58 -12.85 17.02
C GLY A 287 2.11 -13.83 15.96
N LEU A 288 2.64 -13.30 14.86
CA LEU A 288 3.28 -14.05 13.78
C LEU A 288 4.79 -14.17 14.03
N PRO A 289 5.45 -15.27 13.61
CA PRO A 289 6.89 -15.39 13.71
C PRO A 289 7.59 -14.34 12.83
N ASN A 290 8.74 -13.85 13.32
CA ASN A 290 9.68 -13.11 12.48
C ASN A 290 10.44 -14.11 11.60
N ASP A 291 10.40 -13.89 10.28
CA ASP A 291 11.11 -14.71 9.29
C ASP A 291 12.60 -14.34 9.21
#